data_AF-A0A8T4TTI1-F1
#
_entry.id   AF-A0A8T4TTI1-F1
#
_cell.length_a   1.000
_cell.length_b   1.000
_cell.length_c   1.000
_cell.angle_alpha   90.00
_cell.angle_beta   90.00
_cell.angle_gamma   90.00
#
_symmetry.space_group_name_H-M   'P 1'
#
loop_
_entity.id
_entity.type
_entity.pdbx_description
1 polymer ?
#
loop_
_entity_poly.entity_id
_entity_poly.type
_entity_poly.pdbx_seq_one_letter_code
_entity_poly.pdbx_strand_id
1 'polypeptide(L)'
;MIIERGTIKVVWLAKNSKRIRSMMFEDLKEADKFGKTKRDYLIFKLIKHNKMRSFEWEVLPYGNYKQYLSLVRNYQKFGIRFHSLLEGFFNKL
;
A
#
# COMPACT_ATOMS: atom_id res chain seq x y z
N MET A 1 -8.73 15.48 -13.49
CA MET A 1 -8.21 14.10 -13.61
C MET A 1 -9.28 13.15 -13.10
N ILE A 2 -9.92 12.42 -14.01
CA ILE A 2 -10.87 11.36 -13.65
C ILE A 2 -10.01 10.12 -13.41
N ILE A 3 -10.10 9.50 -12.24
CA ILE A 3 -9.42 8.23 -11.96
C ILE A 3 -10.38 7.12 -12.34
N GLU A 4 -9.99 6.30 -13.31
CA GLU A 4 -10.85 5.26 -13.86
C GLU A 4 -10.58 3.90 -13.22
N ARG A 5 -11.59 3.04 -13.21
CA ARG A 5 -11.43 1.65 -12.77
C ARG A 5 -10.33 0.98 -13.60
N GLY A 6 -9.43 0.26 -12.94
CA GLY A 6 -8.29 -0.37 -13.60
C GLY A 6 -7.02 0.47 -13.66
N THR A 7 -7.07 1.76 -13.27
CA THR A 7 -5.85 2.59 -13.12
C THR A 7 -4.82 1.86 -12.26
N ILE A 8 -3.59 1.82 -12.74
CA ILE A 8 -2.45 1.22 -12.06
C ILE A 8 -1.70 2.32 -11.31
N LYS A 9 -1.24 2.03 -10.09
CA LYS A 9 -0.51 2.99 -9.25
C LYS A 9 0.73 2.32 -8.69
N VAL A 10 1.90 2.87 -8.99
CA VAL A 10 3.16 2.50 -8.34
C VAL A 10 3.35 3.36 -7.12
N VAL A 11 3.65 2.76 -5.97
CA VAL A 11 3.94 3.47 -4.71
C VAL A 11 5.31 3.04 -4.20
N TRP A 12 6.13 4.00 -3.73
CA TRP A 12 7.45 3.71 -3.16
C TRP A 12 7.82 4.67 -2.05
N LEU A 13 8.77 4.29 -1.21
CA LEU A 13 9.28 5.15 -0.13
C LEU A 13 10.28 6.18 -0.69
N ALA A 14 10.12 7.44 -0.30
CA ALA A 14 11.14 8.44 -0.57
C ALA A 14 12.32 8.25 0.40
N LYS A 15 13.54 8.23 -0.15
CA LYS A 15 14.78 8.00 0.59
C LYS A 15 14.88 8.90 1.82
N ASN A 16 15.21 8.31 2.98
CA ASN A 16 15.40 9.00 4.26
C ASN A 16 14.22 9.87 4.68
N SER A 17 12.98 9.46 4.40
CA SER A 17 11.80 10.25 4.75
C SER A 17 10.65 9.37 5.19
N LYS A 18 9.74 9.95 5.97
CA LYS A 18 8.43 9.36 6.32
C LYS A 18 7.41 9.50 5.18
N ARG A 19 7.84 9.84 3.96
CA ARG A 19 6.95 10.13 2.83
C ARG A 19 6.91 8.94 1.87
N ILE A 20 5.69 8.59 1.46
CA ILE A 20 5.47 7.72 0.29
C ILE A 20 5.30 8.60 -0.95
N ARG A 21 5.78 8.13 -2.09
CA ARG A 21 5.52 8.72 -3.40
C ARG A 21 4.71 7.76 -4.23
N SER A 22 3.98 8.28 -5.20
CA SER A 22 3.25 7.45 -6.13
C SER A 22 3.13 8.06 -7.51
N MET A 23 2.98 7.21 -8.52
CA MET A 23 2.71 7.60 -9.90
C MET A 23 1.63 6.67 -10.47
N MET A 24 0.68 7.22 -11.21
CA MET A 24 -0.40 6.46 -11.85
C MET A 24 -0.06 6.18 -13.32
N PHE A 25 -0.56 5.05 -13.82
CA PHE A 25 -0.34 4.52 -15.16
C PHE A 25 -1.65 3.90 -15.67
N GLU A 26 -1.84 3.94 -16.98
CA GLU A 26 -2.93 3.23 -17.66
C GLU A 26 -2.54 1.76 -17.94
N ASP A 27 -1.25 1.51 -18.15
CA ASP A 27 -0.71 0.21 -18.51
C ASP A 27 0.16 -0.42 -17.39
N LEU A 28 -0.03 -1.72 -17.17
CA LEU A 28 0.69 -2.46 -16.13
C LEU A 28 2.17 -2.69 -16.49
N LYS A 29 2.49 -2.89 -17.77
CA LYS A 29 3.86 -3.15 -18.22
C LYS A 29 4.72 -1.89 -18.05
N GLU A 30 4.18 -0.72 -18.33
CA GLU A 30 4.83 0.57 -18.05
C GLU A 30 5.01 0.81 -16.55
N ALA A 31 3.97 0.52 -15.75
CA ALA A 31 4.05 0.61 -14.30
C ALA A 31 5.12 -0.31 -13.72
N ASP A 32 5.24 -1.56 -14.19
CA ASP A 32 6.28 -2.50 -13.79
C ASP A 32 7.68 -2.02 -14.20
N LYS A 33 7.84 -1.57 -15.45
CA LYS A 33 9.10 -1.02 -15.94
C LYS A 33 9.55 0.17 -15.10
N PHE A 34 8.65 1.10 -14.80
CA PHE A 34 8.94 2.24 -13.93
C PHE A 34 9.22 1.79 -12.49
N GLY A 35 8.41 0.89 -11.94
CA GLY A 35 8.53 0.36 -10.59
C GLY A 35 9.91 -0.23 -10.32
N LYS A 36 10.46 -1.00 -11.27
CA LYS A 36 11.83 -1.56 -11.20
C LYS A 36 12.93 -0.51 -11.07
N THR A 37 12.68 0.76 -11.41
CA THR A 37 13.62 1.87 -11.16
C THR A 37 13.63 2.36 -9.70
N LYS A 38 12.74 1.82 -8.85
CA LYS A 38 12.57 2.19 -7.45
C LYS A 38 12.97 0.99 -6.58
N ARG A 39 13.67 1.25 -5.48
CA ARG A 39 14.15 0.19 -4.59
C ARG A 39 13.03 -0.51 -3.82
N ASP A 40 12.10 0.28 -3.28
CA ASP A 40 11.10 -0.19 -2.31
C ASP A 40 9.69 0.12 -2.81
N TYR A 41 9.22 -0.59 -3.83
CA TYR A 41 7.94 -0.31 -4.48
C TYR A 41 6.90 -1.43 -4.36
N LEU A 42 5.64 -1.01 -4.53
CA LEU A 42 4.47 -1.86 -4.70
C LEU A 42 3.66 -1.32 -5.88
N ILE A 43 2.93 -2.22 -6.54
CA ILE A 43 1.99 -1.86 -7.61
C ILE A 43 0.57 -2.15 -7.14
N PHE A 44 -0.32 -1.20 -7.35
CA PHE A 44 -1.72 -1.27 -7.00
C PHE A 44 -2.59 -1.16 -8.25
N LYS A 45 -3.74 -1.81 -8.25
CA LYS A 45 -4.79 -1.67 -9.27
C LYS A 45 -6.06 -1.15 -8.63
N LEU A 46 -6.65 -0.10 -9.20
CA LEU A 46 -7.91 0.44 -8.70
C LEU A 46 -9.05 -0.53 -9.03
N ILE A 47 -9.71 -1.04 -7.99
CA ILE A 47 -10.86 -1.93 -8.13
C ILE A 47 -12.15 -1.15 -8.23
N LYS A 48 -12.32 -0.14 -7.36
CA LYS A 48 -13.47 0.76 -7.34
C LYS A 48 -13.14 2.05 -6.58
N HIS A 49 -13.91 3.10 -6.85
CA HIS A 49 -13.89 4.33 -6.07
C HIS A 49 -15.31 4.87 -5.91
N ASN A 50 -15.56 5.65 -4.86
CA ASN A 50 -16.84 6.32 -4.64
C ASN A 50 -16.66 7.83 -4.65
N LYS A 51 -17.09 8.50 -5.74
CA LYS A 51 -17.07 9.97 -5.89
C LYS A 51 -15.76 10.61 -5.42
N MET A 52 -14.63 9.94 -5.69
CA MET A 52 -13.28 10.37 -5.29
C MET A 52 -13.05 10.52 -3.78
N ARG A 53 -13.96 10.01 -2.94
CA ARG A 53 -13.84 10.04 -1.46
C ARG A 53 -13.18 8.79 -0.90
N SER A 54 -13.48 7.64 -1.49
CA SER A 54 -12.89 6.37 -1.10
C SER A 54 -12.43 5.59 -2.32
N PHE A 55 -11.38 4.80 -2.14
CA PHE A 55 -10.77 3.99 -3.19
C PHE A 55 -10.44 2.62 -2.61
N GLU A 56 -10.77 1.58 -3.37
CA GLU A 56 -10.34 0.22 -3.08
C GLU A 56 -9.27 -0.18 -4.08
N TRP A 57 -8.10 -0.51 -3.56
CA TRP A 57 -6.94 -0.88 -4.36
C TRP A 57 -6.56 -2.33 -4.07
N GLU A 58 -6.33 -3.10 -5.11
CA GLU A 58 -5.72 -4.42 -5.02
C GLU A 58 -4.19 -4.27 -5.13
N VAL A 59 -3.43 -4.95 -4.28
CA VAL A 59 -1.97 -5.00 -4.37
C VAL A 59 -1.57 -6.14 -5.29
N LEU A 60 -0.84 -5.82 -6.36
CA LEU A 60 -0.41 -6.78 -7.38
C LEU A 60 0.93 -7.45 -7.00
N PRO A 61 1.24 -8.65 -7.52
CA PRO A 61 2.42 -9.44 -7.14
C PRO A 61 3.75 -8.93 -7.74
N TYR A 62 4.07 -7.65 -7.53
CA TYR A 62 5.27 -6.98 -8.03
C TYR A 62 6.06 -6.31 -6.88
N GLY A 63 7.34 -6.05 -7.11
CA GLY A 63 8.23 -5.42 -6.14
C GLY A 63 8.22 -6.14 -4.79
N ASN A 64 7.93 -5.40 -3.72
CA ASN A 64 7.97 -5.90 -2.34
C ASN A 64 6.67 -6.58 -1.88
N TYR A 65 5.86 -7.11 -2.81
CA TYR A 65 4.56 -7.72 -2.52
C TYR A 65 4.61 -8.80 -1.43
N LYS A 66 5.59 -9.70 -1.48
CA LYS A 66 5.71 -10.79 -0.50
C LYS A 66 5.96 -10.26 0.92
N GLN A 67 6.83 -9.25 1.05
CA GLN A 67 7.11 -8.59 2.33
C GLN A 67 5.87 -7.87 2.84
N TYR A 68 5.18 -7.13 1.97
CA TYR A 68 3.91 -6.46 2.29
C TYR A 68 2.88 -7.46 2.83
N LEU A 69 2.62 -8.57 2.11
CA LEU A 69 1.68 -9.59 2.56
C LEU A 69 2.05 -10.20 3.91
N SER A 70 3.34 -10.48 4.14
CA SER A 70 3.82 -11.00 5.42
C SER A 70 3.53 -10.02 6.56
N LEU A 71 3.86 -8.73 6.37
CA LEU A 71 3.60 -7.68 7.35
C LEU A 71 2.10 -7.50 7.62
N VAL A 72 1.26 -7.50 6.59
CA VAL A 72 -0.20 -7.39 6.74
C VAL A 72 -0.77 -8.59 7.50
N ARG A 73 -0.36 -9.81 7.16
CA ARG A 73 -0.81 -11.02 7.87
C ARG A 73 -0.40 -10.98 9.34
N ASN A 74 0.82 -10.57 9.64
CA ASN A 74 1.29 -10.43 11.01
C ASN A 74 0.50 -9.35 11.76
N TYR A 75 0.25 -8.19 11.14
CA TYR A 75 -0.57 -7.14 11.72
C TYR A 75 -2.00 -7.61 12.00
N GLN A 76 -2.65 -8.31 11.06
CA GLN A 76 -4.00 -8.84 11.26
C GLN A 76 -4.05 -9.91 12.36
N LYS A 77 -3.02 -10.76 12.45
CA LYS A 77 -2.96 -11.84 13.45
C LYS A 77 -2.66 -11.34 14.86
N PHE A 78 -1.79 -10.33 14.99
CA PHE A 78 -1.24 -9.92 16.29
C PHE A 78 -1.57 -8.48 16.69
N GLY A 79 -1.87 -7.60 15.75
CA GLY A 79 -2.11 -6.17 16.00
C GLY A 79 -3.30 -5.90 16.94
N ILE A 80 -4.37 -6.70 16.84
CA ILE A 80 -5.53 -6.61 17.74
C ILE A 80 -5.12 -6.92 19.19
N ARG A 81 -4.26 -7.93 19.40
CA ARG A 81 -3.75 -8.32 20.72
C ARG A 81 -2.80 -7.29 21.33
N PHE A 82 -1.97 -6.65 20.50
CA PHE A 82 -1.03 -5.62 20.97
C PHE A 82 -1.74 -4.33 21.36
N HIS A 83 -2.80 -3.93 20.65
CA HIS A 83 -3.56 -2.73 21.00
C HIS A 83 -4.25 -2.88 22.37
N SER A 84 -4.89 -4.02 22.63
CA SER A 84 -5.54 -4.29 23.92
C SER A 84 -4.55 -4.35 25.10
N LEU A 85 -3.32 -4.86 24.86
CA LEU A 85 -2.29 -4.94 25.89
C LEU A 85 -1.69 -3.57 26.24
N LEU A 86 -1.50 -2.70 25.23
CA LEU A 86 -0.97 -1.35 25.44
C LEU A 86 -2.00 -0.43 26.10
N GLU A 87 -3.27 -0.46 25.67
CA GLU A 87 -4.33 0.31 26.36
C GLU A 87 -4.49 -0.15 27.82
N GLY A 88 -4.41 -1.46 28.09
CA GLY A 88 -4.46 -1.98 29.46
C GLY A 88 -3.25 -1.61 30.34
N PHE A 89 -2.10 -1.32 29.74
CA PHE A 89 -0.89 -0.90 30.45
C PHE A 89 -0.88 0.61 30.72
N PHE A 90 -1.29 1.44 29.75
CA PHE A 90 -1.35 2.89 29.91
C PHE A 90 -2.54 3.38 30.76
N ASN A 91 -3.66 2.65 30.80
CA ASN A 91 -4.78 2.98 31.70
C ASN A 91 -4.53 2.55 33.16
N LYS A 92 -3.39 1.91 33.46
CA LYS A 92 -2.98 1.50 34.82
C LYS A 92 -1.88 2.40 35.42
N LEU A 93 -1.41 3.39 34.67
CA LEU A 93 -0.50 4.46 35.11
C LEU A 93 -1.29 5.75 35.33
#